data_AF-A0A4Z0YU53-F1
#
_entry.id   AF-A0A4Z0YU53-F1
#
_cell.length_a   1.000
_cell.length_b   1.000
_cell.length_c   1.000
_cell.angle_alpha   90.00
_cell.angle_beta   90.00
_cell.angle_gamma   90.00
#
_symmetry.space_group_name_H-M   'P 1'
#
loop_
_entity.id
_entity.type
_entity.pdbx_description
1 polymer ?
#
loop_
_entity_poly.entity_id
_entity_poly.type
_entity_poly.pdbx_seq_one_letter_code
_entity_poly.pdbx_strand_id
1 'polypeptide(L)'
;MLKWYRDEQQNYLEVALKTPTSKPTIIFIDAMGECDDDAVYDLVDYFNRLTKEASQLGAKLNVCLSSRDLSQDIADRSGSVFLWVVLVVSNLKKSARGKSLKWLRNMLDETPRVLADLFRQLFADVDEKDPQRTINLIHLILFAHQPLSRAELHVALGFRLHAYPSILSWKDSVEYRETGKAQHEMIVDFSKGLLEPTPISLMYKAEALMTAPSTAYQFIHETVRGFFLSGEGFNVLKFYTRSVVGSGHDTFAWACARFLDIENASSESFGQYALKRLFYHIEAAVTSGDFGEAVLRYLNARNIISRLHRSEFSSVSRGADLMYGAAEEWKGPFTLS
;
A
#
# COMPACT_ATOMS: atom_id res chain seq x y z
N MET A 1 -17.19 -0.25 -53.90
CA MET A 1 -17.03 -0.33 -52.43
C MET A 1 -15.95 -1.38 -52.19
N LEU A 2 -14.77 -0.99 -51.69
CA LEU A 2 -13.67 -1.94 -51.41
C LEU A 2 -14.13 -2.90 -50.31
N LYS A 3 -14.26 -4.19 -50.65
CA LYS A 3 -14.48 -5.25 -49.66
C LYS A 3 -13.11 -5.61 -49.08
N TRP A 4 -12.93 -5.37 -47.80
CA TRP A 4 -11.77 -5.84 -47.06
C TRP A 4 -12.09 -7.20 -46.47
N TYR A 5 -11.23 -8.19 -46.73
CA TYR A 5 -11.35 -9.52 -46.12
C TYR A 5 -10.61 -9.53 -44.77
N ARG A 6 -11.16 -10.25 -43.78
CA ARG A 6 -10.63 -10.31 -42.41
C ARG A 6 -9.15 -10.70 -42.40
N ASP A 7 -8.77 -11.69 -43.22
CA ASP A 7 -7.39 -12.20 -43.29
C ASP A 7 -6.41 -11.15 -43.83
N GLU A 8 -6.83 -10.35 -44.82
CA GLU A 8 -6.00 -9.26 -45.37
C GLU A 8 -5.79 -8.15 -44.34
N GLN A 9 -6.84 -7.80 -43.58
CA GLN A 9 -6.76 -6.81 -42.51
C GLN A 9 -5.86 -7.30 -41.37
N GLN A 10 -6.04 -8.54 -40.93
CA GLN A 10 -5.22 -9.12 -39.88
C GLN A 10 -3.76 -9.23 -40.29
N ASN A 11 -3.48 -9.67 -41.52
CA ASN A 11 -2.11 -9.77 -42.01
C ASN A 11 -1.42 -8.39 -42.07
N TYR A 12 -2.13 -7.36 -42.53
CA TYR A 12 -1.60 -5.99 -42.53
C TYR A 12 -1.31 -5.49 -41.10
N LEU A 13 -2.25 -5.69 -40.17
CA LEU A 13 -2.09 -5.31 -38.76
C LEU A 13 -0.92 -6.06 -38.12
N GLU A 14 -0.79 -7.36 -38.37
CA GLU A 14 0.31 -8.16 -37.83
C GLU A 14 1.66 -7.62 -38.31
N VAL A 15 1.84 -7.35 -39.61
CA VAL A 15 3.08 -6.80 -40.16
C VAL A 15 3.38 -5.42 -39.58
N ALA A 16 2.39 -4.52 -39.60
CA ALA A 16 2.58 -3.14 -39.16
C ALA A 16 2.91 -3.05 -37.66
N LEU A 17 2.26 -3.86 -36.82
CA LEU A 17 2.31 -3.71 -35.37
C LEU A 17 3.38 -4.55 -34.69
N LYS A 18 3.87 -5.60 -35.36
CA LYS A 18 5.04 -6.37 -34.92
C LYS A 18 6.37 -5.71 -35.30
N THR A 19 6.36 -4.77 -36.24
CA THR A 19 7.57 -4.06 -36.68
C THR A 19 8.05 -3.10 -35.58
N PRO A 20 9.30 -3.24 -35.08
CA PRO A 20 9.79 -2.38 -34.01
C PRO A 20 9.91 -0.92 -34.45
N THR A 21 9.32 -0.03 -33.66
CA THR A 21 9.39 1.42 -33.85
C THR A 21 10.11 2.08 -32.69
N SER A 22 10.68 3.27 -32.91
CA SER A 22 11.36 4.03 -31.85
C SER A 22 10.40 4.52 -30.75
N LYS A 23 9.12 4.69 -31.09
CA LYS A 23 8.04 5.10 -30.18
C LYS A 23 7.05 3.96 -29.94
N PRO A 24 6.42 3.87 -28.76
CA PRO A 24 5.31 2.94 -28.52
C PRO A 24 4.13 3.22 -29.44
N THR A 25 3.52 2.16 -29.96
CA THR A 25 2.27 2.20 -30.72
C THR A 25 1.11 1.89 -29.78
N ILE A 26 0.06 2.72 -29.81
CA ILE A 26 -1.15 2.54 -29.00
C ILE A 26 -2.35 2.43 -29.94
N ILE A 27 -3.18 1.41 -29.76
CA ILE A 27 -4.41 1.19 -30.54
C ILE A 27 -5.61 1.27 -29.60
N PHE A 28 -6.64 2.01 -30.01
CA PHE A 28 -7.92 2.06 -29.31
C PHE A 28 -9.00 1.40 -30.17
N ILE A 29 -9.66 0.39 -29.62
CA ILE A 29 -10.77 -0.31 -30.26
C ILE A 29 -12.02 -0.02 -29.45
N ASP A 30 -12.95 0.74 -30.03
CA ASP A 30 -14.08 1.34 -29.30
C ASP A 30 -15.46 0.74 -29.63
N ALA A 31 -15.49 -0.31 -30.44
CA ALA A 31 -16.72 -0.92 -30.93
C ALA A 31 -16.98 -2.32 -30.35
N MET A 32 -16.36 -2.69 -29.23
CA MET A 32 -16.55 -4.04 -28.67
C MET A 32 -17.98 -4.32 -28.21
N GLY A 33 -18.73 -3.26 -27.85
CA GLY A 33 -20.15 -3.41 -27.48
C GLY A 33 -21.05 -3.79 -28.65
N GLU A 34 -20.58 -3.66 -29.90
CA GLU A 34 -21.34 -4.03 -31.10
C GLU A 34 -21.13 -5.49 -31.51
N CYS A 35 -20.21 -6.20 -30.84
CA CYS A 35 -19.91 -7.60 -31.10
C CYS A 35 -20.72 -8.54 -30.20
N ASP A 36 -21.03 -9.73 -30.71
CA ASP A 36 -21.46 -10.83 -29.84
C ASP A 36 -20.30 -11.34 -28.96
N ASP A 37 -20.64 -12.10 -27.91
CA ASP A 37 -19.66 -12.56 -26.93
C ASP A 37 -18.50 -13.34 -27.58
N ASP A 38 -18.79 -14.22 -28.55
CA ASP A 38 -17.79 -15.05 -29.25
C ASP A 38 -16.83 -14.19 -30.09
N ALA A 39 -17.35 -13.22 -30.84
CA ALA A 39 -16.55 -12.27 -31.61
C ALA A 39 -15.68 -11.38 -30.72
N VAL A 40 -16.15 -11.03 -29.52
CA VAL A 40 -15.33 -10.32 -28.52
C VAL A 40 -14.16 -11.18 -28.07
N TYR A 41 -14.38 -12.46 -27.74
CA TYR A 41 -13.29 -13.35 -27.33
C TYR A 41 -12.25 -13.51 -28.43
N ASP A 42 -12.68 -13.78 -29.66
CA ASP A 42 -11.78 -13.90 -30.81
C ASP A 42 -10.92 -12.64 -31.00
N LEU A 43 -11.52 -11.46 -30.81
CA LEU A 43 -10.83 -10.17 -30.90
C LEU A 43 -9.82 -9.98 -29.77
N VAL A 44 -10.22 -10.28 -28.53
CA VAL A 44 -9.36 -10.20 -27.34
C VAL A 44 -8.18 -11.16 -27.48
N ASP A 45 -8.43 -12.41 -27.88
CA ASP A 45 -7.39 -13.43 -28.07
C ASP A 45 -6.44 -13.07 -29.21
N TYR A 46 -6.96 -12.57 -30.33
CA TYR A 46 -6.16 -12.07 -31.44
C TYR A 46 -5.20 -10.96 -30.97
N PHE A 47 -5.70 -9.92 -30.30
CA PHE A 47 -4.86 -8.80 -29.86
C PHE A 47 -3.94 -9.16 -28.70
N ASN A 48 -4.32 -10.08 -27.81
CA ASN A 48 -3.43 -10.62 -26.78
C ASN A 48 -2.24 -11.37 -27.41
N ARG A 49 -2.52 -12.24 -28.38
CA ARG A 49 -1.49 -12.96 -29.14
C ARG A 49 -0.57 -11.97 -29.87
N LEU A 50 -1.15 -11.00 -30.59
CA LEU A 50 -0.41 -9.98 -31.31
C LEU A 50 0.51 -9.15 -30.40
N THR A 51 0.00 -8.70 -29.25
CA THR A 51 0.79 -7.91 -28.28
C THR A 51 1.96 -8.70 -27.71
N LYS A 52 1.75 -10.00 -27.44
CA LYS A 52 2.81 -10.91 -26.98
C LYS A 52 3.89 -11.12 -28.05
N GLU A 53 3.49 -11.39 -29.28
CA GLU A 53 4.42 -11.58 -30.41
C GLU A 53 5.19 -10.29 -30.74
N ALA A 54 4.53 -9.13 -30.74
CA ALA A 54 5.16 -7.83 -30.91
C ALA A 54 6.21 -7.55 -29.82
N SER A 55 5.89 -7.85 -28.55
CA SER A 55 6.82 -7.71 -27.44
C SER A 55 8.05 -8.60 -27.58
N GLN A 56 7.91 -9.82 -28.12
CA GLN A 56 9.04 -10.73 -28.36
C GLN A 56 9.98 -10.21 -29.45
N LEU A 57 9.45 -9.45 -30.42
CA LEU A 57 10.22 -8.81 -31.48
C LEU A 57 10.81 -7.44 -31.09
N GLY A 58 10.60 -7.00 -29.85
CA GLY A 58 11.08 -5.71 -29.36
C GLY A 58 10.18 -4.52 -29.74
N ALA A 59 9.01 -4.76 -30.32
CA ALA A 59 8.01 -3.74 -30.57
C ALA A 59 7.22 -3.41 -29.29
N LYS A 60 6.97 -2.12 -29.05
CA LYS A 60 6.19 -1.63 -27.91
C LYS A 60 4.75 -1.37 -28.33
N LEU A 61 3.92 -2.40 -28.31
CA LEU A 61 2.50 -2.32 -28.66
C LEU A 61 1.63 -2.29 -27.40
N ASN A 62 0.69 -1.35 -27.32
CA ASN A 62 -0.37 -1.33 -26.31
C ASN A 62 -1.72 -1.30 -27.01
N VAL A 63 -2.59 -2.26 -26.70
CA VAL A 63 -3.94 -2.32 -27.25
C VAL A 63 -4.94 -2.02 -26.13
N CYS A 64 -5.79 -1.03 -26.36
CA CYS A 64 -6.86 -0.61 -25.48
C CYS A 64 -8.20 -1.01 -26.10
N LEU A 65 -8.90 -1.85 -25.36
CA LEU A 65 -10.18 -2.44 -25.72
C LEU A 65 -11.26 -1.73 -24.91
N SER A 66 -12.17 -1.02 -25.59
CA SER A 66 -13.26 -0.24 -25.00
C SER A 66 -14.60 -0.87 -25.34
N SER A 67 -15.39 -1.11 -24.31
CA SER A 67 -16.83 -1.37 -24.40
C SER A 67 -17.54 -0.11 -23.91
N ARG A 68 -18.26 0.55 -24.81
CA ARG A 68 -19.07 1.74 -24.50
C ARG A 68 -20.12 1.42 -23.44
N ASP A 69 -20.80 0.29 -23.57
CA ASP A 69 -21.81 -0.17 -22.61
C ASP A 69 -21.20 -0.34 -21.22
N LEU A 70 -20.06 -1.04 -21.12
CA LEU A 70 -19.38 -1.24 -19.83
C LEU A 70 -18.92 0.08 -19.21
N SER A 71 -18.41 1.00 -20.04
CA SER A 71 -17.96 2.32 -19.58
C SER A 71 -19.12 3.18 -19.08
N GLN A 72 -20.27 3.13 -19.79
CA GLN A 72 -21.49 3.83 -19.39
C GLN A 72 -22.08 3.23 -18.10
N ASP A 73 -22.14 1.90 -18.00
CA ASP A 73 -22.59 1.20 -16.79
C ASP A 73 -21.75 1.59 -15.57
N ILE A 74 -20.42 1.65 -15.71
CA ILE A 74 -19.51 2.11 -14.66
C ILE A 74 -19.79 3.57 -14.30
N ALA A 75 -19.95 4.44 -15.29
CA ALA A 75 -20.22 5.87 -15.07
C ALA A 75 -21.54 6.07 -14.33
N ASP A 76 -22.62 5.42 -14.76
CA ASP A 76 -23.96 5.50 -14.17
C ASP A 76 -24.00 4.91 -12.76
N ARG A 77 -23.26 3.81 -12.52
CA ARG A 77 -23.17 3.18 -11.20
C ARG A 77 -22.38 4.01 -10.19
N SER A 78 -21.39 4.77 -10.66
CA SER A 78 -20.52 5.57 -9.79
C SER A 78 -21.22 6.71 -9.05
N GLY A 79 -22.39 7.15 -9.52
CA GLY A 79 -23.09 8.31 -8.94
C GLY A 79 -22.22 9.59 -8.93
N SER A 80 -21.35 9.74 -9.93
CA SER A 80 -20.34 10.81 -10.02
C SER A 80 -19.23 10.78 -8.96
N VAL A 81 -19.09 9.69 -8.20
CA VAL A 81 -17.99 9.50 -7.26
C VAL A 81 -16.78 8.95 -8.01
N PHE A 82 -15.85 9.82 -8.40
CA PHE A 82 -14.65 9.41 -9.16
C PHE A 82 -13.81 8.33 -8.46
N LEU A 83 -13.67 8.41 -7.13
CA LEU A 83 -12.98 7.39 -6.34
C LEU A 83 -13.61 5.99 -6.50
N TRP A 84 -14.94 5.91 -6.64
CA TRP A 84 -15.64 4.65 -6.89
C TRP A 84 -15.18 4.05 -8.21
N VAL A 85 -15.10 4.85 -9.29
CA VAL A 85 -14.62 4.42 -10.61
C VAL A 85 -13.19 3.88 -10.51
N VAL A 86 -12.31 4.59 -9.82
CA VAL A 86 -10.90 4.18 -9.65
C VAL A 86 -10.81 2.80 -8.98
N LEU A 87 -11.55 2.59 -7.89
CA LEU A 87 -11.54 1.33 -7.14
C LEU A 87 -12.11 0.18 -7.96
N VAL A 88 -13.26 0.39 -8.60
CA VAL A 88 -13.97 -0.64 -9.36
C VAL A 88 -13.18 -1.03 -10.61
N VAL A 89 -12.66 -0.06 -11.36
CA VAL A 89 -11.82 -0.34 -12.54
C VAL A 89 -10.53 -1.05 -12.14
N SER A 90 -9.91 -0.66 -11.02
CA SER A 90 -8.72 -1.35 -10.49
C SER A 90 -9.03 -2.80 -10.13
N ASN A 91 -10.16 -3.05 -9.45
CA ASN A 91 -10.59 -4.39 -9.08
C ASN A 91 -10.93 -5.25 -10.32
N LEU A 92 -11.67 -4.68 -11.28
CA LEU A 92 -11.97 -5.33 -12.56
C LEU A 92 -10.68 -5.74 -13.27
N LYS A 93 -9.69 -4.84 -13.38
CA LYS A 93 -8.40 -5.15 -14.02
C LYS A 93 -7.66 -6.31 -13.35
N LYS A 94 -7.70 -6.41 -12.01
CA LYS A 94 -7.06 -7.50 -11.27
C LYS A 94 -7.71 -8.85 -11.56
N SER A 95 -9.04 -8.88 -11.65
CA SER A 95 -9.81 -10.14 -11.70
C SER A 95 -10.29 -10.52 -13.10
N ALA A 96 -10.17 -9.64 -14.10
CA ALA A 96 -10.68 -9.82 -15.46
C ALA A 96 -9.93 -10.87 -16.29
N ARG A 97 -8.71 -11.27 -15.90
CA ARG A 97 -7.88 -12.12 -16.76
C ARG A 97 -8.55 -13.48 -17.00
N GLY A 98 -8.84 -13.79 -18.26
CA GLY A 98 -9.53 -15.01 -18.66
C GLY A 98 -11.02 -15.05 -18.28
N LYS A 99 -11.62 -13.91 -17.95
CA LYS A 99 -13.06 -13.79 -17.64
C LYS A 99 -13.84 -13.24 -18.82
N SER A 100 -15.10 -13.63 -18.89
CA SER A 100 -16.06 -13.17 -19.89
C SER A 100 -16.52 -11.74 -19.65
N LEU A 101 -17.01 -11.06 -20.71
CA LEU A 101 -17.74 -9.80 -20.53
C LEU A 101 -18.96 -9.96 -19.61
N LYS A 102 -19.68 -11.09 -19.72
CA LYS A 102 -20.80 -11.43 -18.84
C LYS A 102 -20.37 -11.52 -17.37
N TRP A 103 -19.20 -12.09 -17.08
CA TRP A 103 -18.65 -12.15 -15.73
C TRP A 103 -18.32 -10.75 -15.20
N LEU A 104 -17.75 -9.87 -16.03
CA LEU A 104 -17.48 -8.48 -15.66
C LEU A 104 -18.78 -7.72 -15.35
N ARG A 105 -19.82 -7.92 -16.16
CA ARG A 105 -21.16 -7.34 -15.92
C ARG A 105 -21.76 -7.84 -14.59
N ASN A 106 -21.72 -9.15 -14.33
CA ASN A 106 -22.20 -9.70 -13.07
C ASN A 106 -21.43 -9.14 -11.86
N MET A 107 -20.10 -8.99 -11.96
CA MET A 107 -19.31 -8.39 -10.88
C MET A 107 -19.67 -6.91 -10.66
N LEU A 108 -19.93 -6.16 -11.73
CA LEU A 108 -20.44 -4.78 -11.63
C LEU A 108 -21.84 -4.71 -11.02
N ASP A 109 -22.70 -5.70 -11.29
CA ASP A 109 -24.04 -5.79 -10.72
C ASP A 109 -23.99 -6.02 -9.21
N GLU A 110 -23.05 -6.84 -8.73
CA GLU A 110 -22.79 -7.12 -7.31
C GLU A 110 -22.03 -6.00 -6.59
N THR A 111 -21.38 -5.09 -7.32
CA THR A 111 -20.61 -3.99 -6.73
C THR A 111 -21.54 -2.94 -6.09
N PRO A 112 -21.38 -2.63 -4.78
CA PRO A 112 -22.16 -1.62 -4.10
C PRO A 112 -21.96 -0.23 -4.71
N ARG A 113 -23.06 0.49 -4.91
CA ARG A 113 -23.03 1.87 -5.44
C ARG A 113 -22.54 2.88 -4.40
N VAL A 114 -22.83 2.64 -3.12
CA VAL A 114 -22.42 3.52 -2.02
C VAL A 114 -20.95 3.25 -1.69
N LEU A 115 -20.13 4.30 -1.68
CA LEU A 115 -18.69 4.18 -1.44
C LEU A 115 -18.34 3.51 -0.10
N ALA A 116 -19.11 3.78 0.96
CA ALA A 116 -18.91 3.14 2.27
C ALA A 116 -19.12 1.62 2.20
N ASP A 117 -20.12 1.16 1.44
CA ASP A 117 -20.37 -0.26 1.24
C ASP A 117 -19.31 -0.89 0.31
N LEU A 118 -18.81 -0.13 -0.66
CA LEU A 118 -17.68 -0.56 -1.49
C LEU A 118 -16.43 -0.78 -0.63
N PHE A 119 -16.12 0.12 0.33
CA PHE A 119 -15.03 -0.12 1.27
C PHE A 119 -15.27 -1.35 2.14
N ARG A 120 -16.50 -1.56 2.62
CA ARG A 120 -16.86 -2.77 3.36
C ARG A 120 -16.59 -4.01 2.52
N GLN A 121 -17.03 -4.04 1.26
CA GLN A 121 -16.78 -5.17 0.38
C GLN A 121 -15.29 -5.39 0.11
N LEU A 122 -14.54 -4.31 -0.17
CA LEU A 122 -13.09 -4.36 -0.45
C LEU A 122 -12.31 -5.04 0.68
N PHE A 123 -12.76 -4.87 1.92
CA PHE A 123 -12.18 -5.47 3.10
C PHE A 123 -12.95 -6.68 3.64
N ALA A 124 -14.13 -7.00 3.10
CA ALA A 124 -14.92 -8.19 3.46
C ALA A 124 -14.45 -9.44 2.69
N ASP A 125 -13.90 -9.26 1.49
CA ASP A 125 -13.17 -10.31 0.75
C ASP A 125 -11.88 -10.77 1.46
N VAL A 126 -11.57 -10.19 2.63
CA VAL A 126 -10.47 -10.58 3.51
C VAL A 126 -10.86 -11.87 4.26
N ASP A 127 -10.97 -12.96 3.50
CA ASP A 127 -10.64 -14.32 3.97
C ASP A 127 -9.11 -14.54 3.98
N GLU A 128 -8.32 -13.47 3.85
CA GLU A 128 -6.92 -13.45 4.25
C GLU A 128 -6.83 -13.34 5.77
N LYS A 129 -6.17 -14.34 6.37
CA LYS A 129 -6.15 -14.69 7.80
C LYS A 129 -5.70 -13.60 8.79
N ASP A 130 -5.47 -12.36 8.37
CA ASP A 130 -4.93 -11.33 9.26
C ASP A 130 -5.18 -9.87 8.81
N PRO A 131 -6.29 -9.23 9.25
CA PRO A 131 -6.52 -7.80 9.02
C PRO A 131 -5.44 -6.91 9.67
N GLN A 132 -4.62 -7.45 10.58
CA GLN A 132 -3.61 -6.68 11.31
C GLN A 132 -2.55 -6.09 10.38
N ARG A 133 -2.24 -6.75 9.26
CA ARG A 133 -1.28 -6.20 8.28
C ARG A 133 -1.81 -4.93 7.63
N THR A 134 -3.08 -4.91 7.23
CA THR A 134 -3.76 -3.72 6.72
C THR A 134 -3.83 -2.64 7.80
N ILE A 135 -4.30 -2.97 9.00
CA ILE A 135 -4.43 -2.01 10.11
C ILE A 135 -3.08 -1.34 10.39
N ASN A 136 -2.01 -2.13 10.51
CA ASN A 136 -0.67 -1.62 10.78
C ASN A 136 -0.15 -0.76 9.62
N LEU A 137 -0.34 -1.19 8.36
CA LEU A 137 0.04 -0.39 7.20
C LEU A 137 -0.67 0.97 7.19
N ILE A 138 -1.99 0.98 7.41
CA ILE A 138 -2.78 2.22 7.43
C ILE A 138 -2.35 3.13 8.59
N HIS A 139 -2.12 2.58 9.79
CA HIS A 139 -1.53 3.34 10.90
C HIS A 139 -0.18 3.96 10.52
N LEU A 140 0.70 3.18 9.88
CA LEU A 140 2.02 3.64 9.46
C LEU A 140 1.93 4.78 8.42
N ILE A 141 0.95 4.76 7.53
CA ILE A 141 0.75 5.86 6.56
C ILE A 141 0.12 7.10 7.22
N LEU A 142 -0.82 6.93 8.14
CA LEU A 142 -1.55 8.05 8.74
C LEU A 142 -0.71 8.84 9.74
N PHE A 143 0.08 8.15 10.56
CA PHE A 143 0.68 8.71 11.77
C PHE A 143 2.20 8.81 11.75
N ALA A 144 2.82 8.55 10.60
CA ALA A 144 4.25 8.82 10.42
C ALA A 144 4.51 10.31 10.65
N HIS A 145 5.54 10.63 11.43
CA HIS A 145 5.97 12.02 11.58
C HIS A 145 6.52 12.57 10.24
N GLN A 146 7.12 11.70 9.44
CA GLN A 146 7.58 12.00 8.08
C GLN A 146 7.28 10.77 7.21
N PRO A 147 6.88 10.94 5.93
CA PRO A 147 6.60 9.81 5.04
C PRO A 147 7.79 8.84 5.00
N LEU A 148 7.50 7.58 5.28
CA LEU A 148 8.48 6.51 5.17
C LEU A 148 8.68 6.15 3.69
N SER A 149 9.93 5.93 3.30
CA SER A 149 10.22 5.29 2.02
C SER A 149 9.65 3.87 1.98
N ARG A 150 9.47 3.32 0.78
CA ARG A 150 9.06 1.91 0.58
C ARG A 150 9.87 0.93 1.46
N ALA A 151 11.19 1.11 1.53
CA ALA A 151 12.06 0.23 2.30
C ALA A 151 11.85 0.38 3.81
N GLU A 152 11.73 1.61 4.31
CA GLU A 152 11.45 1.87 5.73
C GLU A 152 10.07 1.37 6.13
N LEU A 153 9.07 1.52 5.27
CA LEU A 153 7.71 1.02 5.52
C LEU A 153 7.69 -0.51 5.62
N HIS A 154 8.47 -1.21 4.77
CA HIS A 154 8.63 -2.66 4.84
C HIS A 154 9.28 -3.11 6.16
N VAL A 155 10.32 -2.43 6.61
CA VAL A 155 10.95 -2.69 7.92
C VAL A 155 9.95 -2.43 9.05
N ALA A 156 9.33 -1.24 9.07
CA ALA A 156 8.40 -0.84 10.12
C ALA A 156 7.25 -1.84 10.28
N LEU A 157 6.68 -2.30 9.16
CA LEU A 157 5.60 -3.27 9.17
C LEU A 157 6.04 -4.63 9.70
N GLY A 158 7.19 -5.14 9.24
CA GLY A 158 7.73 -6.42 9.72
C GLY A 158 7.94 -6.42 11.24
N PHE A 159 8.60 -5.39 11.76
CA PHE A 159 8.88 -5.25 13.19
C PHE A 159 7.65 -4.93 14.03
N ARG A 160 6.62 -4.32 13.44
CA ARG A 160 5.32 -4.20 14.11
C ARG A 160 4.62 -5.55 14.27
N LEU A 161 4.72 -6.43 13.28
CA LEU A 161 4.06 -7.73 13.32
C LEU A 161 4.78 -8.68 14.28
N HIS A 162 6.11 -8.76 14.20
CA HIS A 162 6.90 -9.69 15.00
C HIS A 162 8.16 -9.06 15.60
N ALA A 163 8.65 -9.64 16.69
CA ALA A 163 9.99 -9.34 17.18
C ALA A 163 10.99 -10.30 16.53
N TYR A 164 12.16 -9.78 16.14
CA TYR A 164 13.22 -10.57 15.53
C TYR A 164 14.51 -10.41 16.35
N PRO A 165 15.29 -11.48 16.55
CA PRO A 165 16.57 -11.42 17.26
C PRO A 165 17.66 -10.70 16.46
N SER A 166 17.55 -10.63 15.13
CA SER A 166 18.52 -9.97 14.25
C SER A 166 17.93 -9.62 12.89
N ILE A 167 18.62 -8.76 12.13
CA ILE A 167 18.25 -8.44 10.74
C ILE A 167 18.26 -9.69 9.85
N LEU A 168 19.20 -10.61 10.07
CA LEU A 168 19.26 -11.88 9.35
C LEU A 168 18.02 -12.73 9.59
N SER A 169 17.55 -12.83 10.84
CA SER A 169 16.31 -13.55 11.17
C SER A 169 15.07 -12.89 10.57
N TRP A 170 15.03 -11.56 10.51
CA TRP A 170 13.95 -10.88 9.80
C TRP A 170 13.97 -11.19 8.31
N LYS A 171 15.16 -11.15 7.67
CA LYS A 171 15.34 -11.46 6.24
C LYS A 171 14.95 -12.89 5.86
N ASP A 172 15.09 -13.84 6.79
CA ASP A 172 14.70 -15.25 6.63
C ASP A 172 13.20 -15.49 6.91
N SER A 173 12.46 -14.47 7.34
CA SER A 173 11.05 -14.62 7.72
C SER A 173 10.07 -14.47 6.56
N VAL A 174 8.85 -14.98 6.75
CA VAL A 174 7.73 -14.84 5.80
C VAL A 174 7.28 -13.40 5.55
N GLU A 175 7.64 -12.46 6.42
CA GLU A 175 7.32 -11.02 6.25
C GLU A 175 8.36 -10.29 5.39
N TYR A 176 9.51 -10.90 5.12
CA TYR A 176 10.53 -10.27 4.29
C TYR A 176 10.16 -10.31 2.81
N ARG A 177 10.52 -9.25 2.10
CA ARG A 177 10.32 -9.02 0.66
C ARG A 177 11.61 -8.47 0.11
N GLU A 178 12.35 -9.31 -0.60
CA GLU A 178 13.72 -9.02 -1.04
C GLU A 178 13.81 -7.88 -2.06
N THR A 179 12.85 -7.80 -2.98
CA THR A 179 12.89 -6.85 -4.09
C THR A 179 11.93 -5.68 -3.87
N GLY A 180 12.28 -4.51 -4.42
CA GLY A 180 11.41 -3.34 -4.39
C GLY A 180 10.06 -3.55 -5.10
N LYS A 181 9.99 -4.47 -6.07
CA LYS A 181 8.73 -4.89 -6.70
C LYS A 181 7.86 -5.68 -5.71
N ALA A 182 8.43 -6.68 -5.03
CA ALA A 182 7.71 -7.47 -4.03
C ALA A 182 7.23 -6.63 -2.84
N GLN A 183 8.02 -5.62 -2.42
CA GLN A 183 7.62 -4.65 -1.42
C GLN A 183 6.43 -3.80 -1.88
N HIS A 184 6.44 -3.33 -3.13
CA HIS A 184 5.32 -2.57 -3.70
C HIS A 184 4.05 -3.42 -3.80
N GLU A 185 4.16 -4.66 -4.28
CA GLU A 185 3.04 -5.59 -4.37
C GLU A 185 2.42 -5.86 -2.99
N MET A 186 3.25 -6.04 -1.96
CA MET A 186 2.79 -6.17 -0.57
C MET A 186 2.00 -4.94 -0.09
N ILE A 187 2.46 -3.73 -0.37
CA ILE A 187 1.75 -2.50 0.02
C ILE A 187 0.42 -2.38 -0.73
N VAL A 188 0.39 -2.68 -2.02
CA VAL A 188 -0.83 -2.66 -2.84
C VAL A 188 -1.83 -3.71 -2.38
N ASP A 189 -1.35 -4.89 -2.01
CA ASP A 189 -2.20 -5.97 -1.51
C ASP A 189 -2.79 -5.63 -0.14
N PHE A 190 -1.96 -5.25 0.84
CA PHE A 190 -2.44 -4.92 2.18
C PHE A 190 -3.35 -3.68 2.20
N SER A 191 -3.10 -2.70 1.34
CA SER A 191 -3.98 -1.53 1.20
C SER A 191 -5.17 -1.77 0.28
N LYS A 192 -5.25 -2.93 -0.38
CA LYS A 192 -6.20 -3.26 -1.45
C LYS A 192 -6.25 -2.19 -2.57
N GLY A 193 -5.13 -1.50 -2.81
CA GLY A 193 -4.99 -0.47 -3.83
C GLY A 193 -5.40 0.94 -3.39
N LEU A 194 -5.61 1.17 -2.10
CA LEU A 194 -5.94 2.49 -1.54
C LEU A 194 -4.73 3.42 -1.41
N LEU A 195 -3.53 2.91 -1.65
CA LEU A 195 -2.29 3.66 -1.59
C LEU A 195 -1.63 3.72 -2.96
N GLU A 196 -1.07 4.88 -3.29
CA GLU A 196 -0.26 5.08 -4.49
C GLU A 196 1.17 5.50 -4.12
N PRO A 197 2.17 5.10 -4.93
CA PRO A 197 3.54 5.53 -4.74
C PRO A 197 3.70 7.00 -5.17
N THR A 198 4.27 7.81 -4.29
CA THR A 198 4.53 9.23 -4.53
C THR A 198 6.02 9.51 -4.34
N PRO A 199 6.71 10.12 -5.32
CA PRO A 199 8.08 10.59 -5.12
C PRO A 199 8.17 11.50 -3.89
N ILE A 200 9.12 11.22 -2.98
CA ILE A 200 9.26 12.01 -1.74
C ILE A 200 9.54 13.48 -2.03
N SER A 201 10.22 13.78 -3.14
CA SER A 201 10.45 15.15 -3.63
C SER A 201 9.18 15.92 -4.00
N LEU A 202 8.06 15.24 -4.24
CA LEU A 202 6.77 15.91 -4.45
C LEU A 202 6.02 16.13 -3.13
N MET A 203 6.37 15.39 -2.07
CA MET A 203 5.77 15.53 -0.74
C MET A 203 6.44 16.62 0.09
N TYR A 204 7.74 16.84 -0.13
CA TYR A 204 8.50 17.95 0.44
C TYR A 204 8.90 18.92 -0.68
N LYS A 205 8.57 20.20 -0.55
CA LYS A 205 9.15 21.28 -1.37
C LYS A 205 10.63 21.51 -1.02
N ALA A 206 11.44 20.45 -0.97
CA ALA A 206 12.84 20.49 -0.58
C ALA A 206 13.72 20.23 -1.80
N GLU A 207 14.54 21.23 -2.15
CA GLU A 207 15.59 21.20 -3.17
C GLU A 207 16.74 20.21 -2.87
N ALA A 208 16.64 19.34 -1.86
CA ALA A 208 17.77 18.60 -1.33
C ALA A 208 17.46 17.11 -1.17
N LEU A 209 17.79 16.32 -2.20
CA LEU A 209 18.88 15.35 -2.12
C LEU A 209 19.02 14.65 -3.49
N MET A 210 20.20 14.75 -4.10
CA MET A 210 20.59 13.93 -5.26
C MET A 210 20.91 12.50 -4.84
N THR A 211 19.98 11.85 -4.15
CA THR A 211 19.99 10.40 -3.94
C THR A 211 18.86 9.79 -4.77
N ALA A 212 18.98 8.50 -5.10
CA ALA A 212 18.02 7.77 -5.94
C ALA A 212 16.55 8.12 -5.58
N PRO A 213 15.65 8.21 -6.57
CA PRO A 213 14.26 8.58 -6.34
C PRO A 213 13.63 7.62 -5.32
N SER A 214 13.46 8.11 -4.09
CA SER A 214 12.76 7.41 -3.04
C SER A 214 11.27 7.71 -3.20
N THR A 215 10.47 6.64 -3.19
CA THR A 215 9.01 6.75 -3.18
C THR A 215 8.51 6.47 -1.77
N ALA A 216 7.61 7.33 -1.31
CA ALA A 216 6.72 7.06 -0.19
C ALA A 216 5.34 6.69 -0.74
N TYR A 217 4.35 6.57 0.14
CA TYR A 217 2.99 6.24 -0.23
C TYR A 217 2.01 7.24 0.39
N GLN A 218 0.97 7.58 -0.36
CA GLN A 218 -0.15 8.39 0.10
C GLN A 218 -1.46 7.71 -0.27
N PHE A 219 -2.55 8.16 0.35
CA PHE A 219 -3.88 7.73 -0.06
C PHE A 219 -4.20 8.23 -1.46
N ILE A 220 -4.83 7.37 -2.26
CA ILE A 220 -5.30 7.74 -3.61
C ILE A 220 -6.34 8.89 -3.59
N HIS A 221 -6.94 9.17 -2.43
CA HIS A 221 -7.91 10.26 -2.26
C HIS A 221 -8.09 10.64 -0.78
N GLU A 222 -8.40 11.91 -0.50
CA GLU A 222 -8.61 12.43 0.87
C GLU A 222 -9.79 11.76 1.58
N THR A 223 -10.85 11.39 0.85
CA THR A 223 -11.99 10.66 1.44
C THR A 223 -11.58 9.32 2.06
N VAL A 224 -10.55 8.66 1.52
CA VAL A 224 -10.01 7.41 2.12
C VAL A 224 -9.29 7.74 3.42
N ARG A 225 -8.47 8.79 3.43
CA ARG A 225 -7.79 9.27 4.63
C ARG A 225 -8.80 9.62 5.73
N GLY A 226 -9.84 10.39 5.40
CA GLY A 226 -10.93 10.77 6.30
C GLY A 226 -11.70 9.57 6.84
N PHE A 227 -11.96 8.56 6.01
CA PHE A 227 -12.64 7.32 6.39
C PHE A 227 -11.87 6.51 7.46
N PHE A 228 -10.54 6.47 7.41
CA PHE A 228 -9.75 5.84 8.46
C PHE A 228 -9.58 6.74 9.68
N LEU A 229 -9.40 8.05 9.51
CA LEU A 229 -9.30 9.00 10.63
C LEU A 229 -10.58 9.08 11.47
N SER A 230 -11.76 8.88 10.87
CA SER A 230 -13.03 8.80 11.60
C SER A 230 -13.20 7.51 12.42
N GLY A 231 -12.34 6.50 12.20
CA GLY A 231 -12.44 5.17 12.80
C GLY A 231 -13.32 4.20 12.03
N GLU A 232 -14.15 4.66 11.09
CA GLU A 232 -15.05 3.78 10.33
C GLU A 232 -14.28 2.72 9.51
N GLY A 233 -13.17 3.10 8.87
CA GLY A 233 -12.34 2.16 8.12
C GLY A 233 -11.71 1.07 8.98
N PHE A 234 -11.38 1.39 10.23
CA PHE A 234 -10.89 0.40 11.19
C PHE A 234 -12.01 -0.52 11.68
N ASN A 235 -13.23 0.00 11.88
CA ASN A 235 -14.38 -0.82 12.24
C ASN A 235 -14.71 -1.85 11.15
N VAL A 236 -14.56 -1.48 9.87
CA VAL A 236 -14.70 -2.44 8.75
C VAL A 236 -13.70 -3.58 8.87
N LEU A 237 -12.46 -3.27 9.28
CA LEU A 237 -11.41 -4.26 9.57
C LEU A 237 -11.59 -4.97 10.92
N LYS A 238 -12.74 -4.77 11.59
CA LYS A 238 -13.07 -5.30 12.93
C LYS A 238 -12.05 -4.87 14.00
N PHE A 239 -11.37 -3.74 13.78
CA PHE A 239 -10.47 -3.11 14.74
C PHE A 239 -11.18 -1.98 15.47
N TYR A 240 -11.48 -2.22 16.75
CA TYR A 240 -12.14 -1.25 17.60
C TYR A 240 -11.13 -0.64 18.57
N THR A 241 -10.91 0.66 18.45
CA THR A 241 -10.01 1.43 19.32
C THR A 241 -10.75 2.60 19.95
N ARG A 242 -10.33 3.01 21.14
CA ARG A 242 -10.82 4.23 21.80
C ARG A 242 -10.23 5.48 21.15
N SER A 243 -9.03 5.36 20.57
CA SER A 243 -8.33 6.43 19.90
C SER A 243 -7.58 5.90 18.68
N VAL A 244 -7.99 6.33 17.49
CA VAL A 244 -7.28 5.98 16.24
C VAL A 244 -5.86 6.57 16.25
N VAL A 245 -5.73 7.78 16.79
CA VAL A 245 -4.45 8.47 16.94
C VAL A 245 -3.54 7.72 17.92
N GLY A 246 -4.08 7.34 19.07
CA GLY A 246 -3.36 6.58 20.09
C GLY A 246 -2.86 5.24 19.57
N SER A 247 -3.75 4.44 18.97
CA SER A 247 -3.39 3.14 18.40
C SER A 247 -2.40 3.23 17.24
N GLY A 248 -2.50 4.30 16.46
CA GLY A 248 -1.56 4.58 15.38
C GLY A 248 -0.14 4.83 15.90
N HIS A 249 -0.02 5.68 16.91
CA HIS A 249 1.27 5.97 17.54
C HIS A 249 1.83 4.80 18.35
N ASP A 250 0.97 3.99 19.00
CA ASP A 250 1.39 2.73 19.62
C ASP A 250 1.98 1.75 18.60
N THR A 251 1.36 1.62 17.42
CA THR A 251 1.92 0.83 16.32
C THR A 251 3.33 1.30 15.92
N PHE A 252 3.55 2.61 15.81
CA PHE A 252 4.88 3.14 15.55
C PHE A 252 5.87 2.87 16.68
N ALA A 253 5.45 3.08 17.93
CA ALA A 253 6.29 2.89 19.10
C ALA A 253 6.79 1.44 19.19
N TRP A 254 5.91 0.46 18.96
CA TRP A 254 6.29 -0.96 18.91
C TRP A 254 7.23 -1.30 17.76
N ALA A 255 6.97 -0.79 16.55
CA ALA A 255 7.87 -1.00 15.41
C ALA A 255 9.28 -0.47 15.70
N CYS A 256 9.36 0.74 16.26
CA CYS A 256 10.63 1.37 16.62
C CYS A 256 11.33 0.59 17.75
N ALA A 257 10.62 0.27 18.84
CA ALA A 257 11.19 -0.40 20.00
C ALA A 257 11.76 -1.78 19.65
N ARG A 258 11.04 -2.58 18.85
CA ARG A 258 11.49 -3.90 18.43
C ARG A 258 12.65 -3.83 17.45
N PHE A 259 12.65 -2.84 16.56
CA PHE A 259 13.77 -2.64 15.64
C PHE A 259 15.04 -2.23 16.38
N LEU A 260 14.94 -1.29 17.33
CA LEU A 260 16.06 -0.81 18.14
C LEU A 260 16.55 -1.84 19.17
N ASP A 261 15.79 -2.92 19.40
CA ASP A 261 16.26 -4.03 20.24
C ASP A 261 17.39 -4.81 19.57
N ILE A 262 17.45 -4.81 18.23
CA ILE A 262 18.52 -5.46 17.47
C ILE A 262 19.83 -4.67 17.60
N GLU A 263 20.92 -5.38 17.83
CA GLU A 263 22.26 -4.80 17.84
C GLU A 263 22.63 -4.19 16.48
N ASN A 264 23.19 -2.98 16.49
CA ASN A 264 23.59 -2.21 15.30
C ASN A 264 22.44 -1.81 14.35
N ALA A 265 21.18 -1.88 14.77
CA ALA A 265 20.04 -1.50 13.93
C ALA A 265 20.01 -0.01 13.53
N SER A 266 20.71 0.86 14.26
CA SER A 266 20.74 2.31 14.05
C SER A 266 21.37 2.77 12.73
N SER A 267 22.17 1.92 12.08
CA SER A 267 22.81 2.25 10.80
C SER A 267 21.87 2.17 9.60
N GLU A 268 20.74 1.48 9.74
CA GLU A 268 19.71 1.37 8.71
C GLU A 268 18.86 2.65 8.66
N SER A 269 18.27 2.96 7.50
CA SER A 269 17.44 4.18 7.32
C SER A 269 16.29 4.26 8.31
N PHE A 270 15.57 3.14 8.51
CA PHE A 270 14.50 3.06 9.51
C PHE A 270 15.03 3.19 10.94
N GLY A 271 16.26 2.76 11.22
CA GLY A 271 16.91 2.95 12.52
C GLY A 271 17.04 4.42 12.87
N GLN A 272 17.40 5.27 11.90
CA GLN A 272 17.48 6.72 12.10
C GLN A 272 16.12 7.35 12.40
N TYR A 273 15.06 6.89 11.72
CA TYR A 273 13.68 7.29 12.05
C TYR A 273 13.33 6.86 13.48
N ALA A 274 13.52 5.58 13.79
CA ALA A 274 13.15 5.00 15.07
C ALA A 274 13.84 5.70 16.24
N LEU A 275 15.14 5.95 16.13
CA LEU A 275 15.92 6.68 17.13
C LEU A 275 15.36 8.10 17.39
N LYS A 276 15.00 8.82 16.33
CA LYS A 276 14.54 10.22 16.43
C LYS A 276 13.07 10.35 16.85
N ARG A 277 12.26 9.30 16.69
CA ARG A 277 10.79 9.38 16.79
C ARG A 277 10.16 8.40 17.78
N LEU A 278 10.92 7.47 18.37
CA LEU A 278 10.39 6.50 19.35
C LEU A 278 9.64 7.20 20.49
N PHE A 279 10.28 8.12 21.21
CA PHE A 279 9.67 8.78 22.37
C PHE A 279 8.51 9.70 21.98
N TYR A 280 8.59 10.36 20.82
CA TYR A 280 7.46 11.12 20.27
C TYR A 280 6.21 10.24 20.11
N HIS A 281 6.38 9.04 19.54
CA HIS A 281 5.28 8.11 19.37
C HIS A 281 4.76 7.54 20.70
N ILE A 282 5.64 7.25 21.66
CA ILE A 282 5.23 6.83 23.00
C ILE A 282 4.39 7.93 23.68
N GLU A 283 4.87 9.17 23.70
CA GLU A 283 4.18 10.30 24.32
C GLU A 283 2.83 10.58 23.66
N ALA A 284 2.77 10.56 22.33
CA ALA A 284 1.54 10.78 21.59
C ALA A 284 0.50 9.66 21.83
N ALA A 285 0.94 8.41 21.97
CA ALA A 285 0.06 7.29 22.33
C ALA A 285 -0.51 7.44 23.74
N VAL A 286 0.34 7.75 24.73
CA VAL A 286 -0.07 7.96 26.13
C VAL A 286 -1.05 9.13 26.27
N THR A 287 -0.73 10.27 25.63
CA THR A 287 -1.58 11.47 25.67
C THR A 287 -2.96 11.23 25.06
N SER A 288 -3.04 10.31 24.09
CA SER A 288 -4.28 9.93 23.42
C SER A 288 -5.10 8.87 24.17
N GLY A 289 -4.67 8.47 25.37
CA GLY A 289 -5.37 7.50 26.22
C GLY A 289 -5.11 6.03 25.86
N ASP A 290 -4.07 5.74 25.08
CA ASP A 290 -3.65 4.38 24.72
C ASP A 290 -2.36 3.93 25.44
N PHE A 291 -2.14 2.61 25.48
CA PHE A 291 -1.17 1.94 26.36
C PHE A 291 0.30 2.03 25.89
N GLY A 292 0.86 3.24 25.77
CA GLY A 292 2.31 3.43 25.57
C GLY A 292 3.18 2.87 26.71
N GLU A 293 2.60 2.57 27.87
CA GLU A 293 3.27 1.98 29.04
C GLU A 293 3.87 0.59 28.74
N ALA A 294 3.22 -0.21 27.89
CA ALA A 294 3.74 -1.55 27.55
C ALA A 294 5.06 -1.47 26.77
N VAL A 295 5.21 -0.48 25.89
CA VAL A 295 6.45 -0.22 25.14
C VAL A 295 7.56 0.23 26.09
N LEU A 296 7.27 1.13 27.03
CA LEU A 296 8.25 1.56 28.04
C LEU A 296 8.75 0.39 28.90
N ARG A 297 7.84 -0.48 29.36
CA ARG A 297 8.20 -1.70 30.10
C ARG A 297 9.08 -2.63 29.26
N TYR A 298 8.77 -2.80 27.98
CA TYR A 298 9.59 -3.58 27.05
C TYR A 298 11.01 -3.01 26.92
N LEU A 299 11.13 -1.69 26.68
CA LEU A 299 12.41 -1.00 26.53
C LEU A 299 13.27 -1.13 27.79
N ASN A 300 12.67 -1.00 28.97
CA ASN A 300 13.37 -1.14 30.25
C ASN A 300 13.82 -2.59 30.50
N ALA A 301 12.92 -3.56 30.33
CA ALA A 301 13.21 -4.99 30.55
C ALA A 301 14.32 -5.52 29.63
N ARG A 302 14.48 -4.93 28.45
CA ARG A 302 15.50 -5.28 27.45
C ARG A 302 16.75 -4.39 27.52
N ASN A 303 16.83 -3.52 28.51
CA ASN A 303 17.92 -2.56 28.72
C ASN A 303 18.22 -1.68 27.49
N ILE A 304 17.20 -1.40 26.67
CA ILE A 304 17.31 -0.63 25.42
C ILE A 304 17.56 0.84 25.76
N ILE A 305 16.88 1.37 26.78
CA ILE A 305 17.04 2.76 27.24
C ILE A 305 18.51 3.07 27.56
N SER A 306 19.17 2.20 28.33
CA SER A 306 20.59 2.36 28.66
C SER A 306 21.51 2.27 27.45
N ARG A 307 21.18 1.44 26.45
CA ARG A 307 21.93 1.37 25.18
C ARG A 307 21.79 2.67 24.38
N LEU A 308 20.58 3.23 24.33
CA LEU A 308 20.30 4.51 23.70
C LEU A 308 21.00 5.69 24.41
N HIS A 309 21.18 5.62 25.73
CA HIS A 309 21.90 6.63 26.51
C HIS A 309 23.42 6.63 26.23
N ARG A 310 24.00 5.46 25.91
CA ARG A 310 25.44 5.34 25.63
C ARG A 310 25.83 5.69 24.20
N SER A 311 24.87 5.73 23.28
CA SER A 311 25.08 6.27 21.95
C SER A 311 25.00 7.82 21.99
N GLU A 312 25.46 8.54 20.96
CA GLU A 312 25.55 10.03 20.89
C GLU A 312 24.21 10.81 21.03
N PHE A 313 23.15 10.19 21.56
CA PHE A 313 21.75 10.58 21.48
C PHE A 313 21.23 11.43 22.65
N SER A 314 22.08 11.78 23.63
CA SER A 314 21.71 12.75 24.69
C SER A 314 21.41 14.16 24.16
N SER A 315 21.59 14.42 22.86
CA SER A 315 21.41 15.74 22.24
C SER A 315 20.17 15.88 21.34
N VAL A 316 19.42 14.81 21.05
CA VAL A 316 18.51 14.78 19.87
C VAL A 316 17.02 15.04 20.18
N SER A 317 16.57 14.99 21.44
CA SER A 317 15.19 15.43 21.74
C SER A 317 14.97 15.90 23.18
N ARG A 318 14.54 17.16 23.34
CA ARG A 318 14.11 17.76 24.62
C ARG A 318 12.99 16.99 25.36
N GLY A 319 12.17 16.22 24.64
CA GLY A 319 11.14 15.38 25.24
C GLY A 319 11.68 14.09 25.87
N ALA A 320 12.86 13.65 25.42
CA ALA A 320 13.48 12.47 25.99
C ALA A 320 14.04 12.76 27.39
N ASP A 321 14.66 13.92 27.65
CA ASP A 321 15.13 14.27 29.00
C ASP A 321 14.01 14.28 30.07
N LEU A 322 12.80 14.76 29.71
CA LEU A 322 11.63 14.77 30.61
C LEU A 322 11.05 13.36 30.84
N MET A 323 10.98 12.54 29.79
CA MET A 323 10.52 11.15 29.90
C MET A 323 11.59 10.23 30.50
N TYR A 324 12.88 10.54 30.34
CA TYR A 324 14.00 9.84 30.98
C TYR A 324 14.00 10.10 32.48
N GLY A 325 13.78 11.36 32.91
CA GLY A 325 13.53 11.67 34.32
C GLY A 325 12.32 10.92 34.87
N ALA A 326 11.21 10.89 34.12
CA ALA A 326 10.02 10.15 34.53
C ALA A 326 10.24 8.61 34.57
N ALA A 327 11.04 8.04 33.67
CA ALA A 327 11.35 6.61 33.63
C ALA A 327 12.35 6.19 34.72
N GLU A 328 13.31 7.03 35.09
CA GLU A 328 14.20 6.81 36.24
C GLU A 328 13.49 7.04 37.58
N GLU A 329 12.51 7.95 37.63
CA GLU A 329 11.69 8.21 38.83
C GLU A 329 10.48 7.26 39.00
N TRP A 330 10.14 6.47 37.98
CA TRP A 330 8.98 5.57 38.03
C TRP A 330 9.21 4.36 38.96
N LYS A 331 8.79 4.53 40.22
CA LYS A 331 8.74 3.49 41.28
C LYS A 331 7.34 2.86 41.42
N GLY A 332 6.68 2.53 40.30
CA GLY A 332 5.37 1.85 40.31
C GLY A 332 5.45 0.44 40.94
N PRO A 333 4.41 -0.02 41.67
CA PRO A 333 4.52 -1.18 42.54
C PRO A 333 4.63 -2.49 41.74
N PHE A 334 5.59 -3.32 42.14
CA PHE A 334 5.59 -4.74 41.84
C PHE A 334 4.42 -5.42 42.56
N THR A 335 3.45 -5.91 41.81
CA THR A 335 2.69 -7.10 42.24
C THR A 335 2.57 -8.03 41.04
N LEU A 336 3.39 -9.08 41.07
CA LEU A 336 3.12 -10.32 40.34
C LEU A 336 1.92 -10.99 41.04
N SER A 337 0.77 -10.98 40.38
CA SER A 337 -0.27 -12.00 40.52
C SER A 337 -1.11 -12.05 39.25
#